data_AF-A0A7H4MZB1-F1
#
_entry.id   AF-A0A7H4MZB1-F1
#
_cell.length_a   1.000
_cell.length_b   1.000
_cell.length_c   1.000
_cell.angle_alpha   90.00
_cell.angle_beta   90.00
_cell.angle_gamma   90.00
#
_symmetry.space_group_name_H-M   'P 1'
#
loop_
_entity.id
_entity.type
_entity.pdbx_description
1 polymer ?
#
loop_
_entity_poly.entity_id
_entity_poly.type
_entity_poly.pdbx_seq_one_letter_code
_entity_poly.pdbx_strand_id
1 'polypeptide(L)'
;MTLLRQVDDGEMINPSTGSDDLGGTRASIGNVKLRLAPDDQPWEMGFSASRECTRATQDAYVAWNDLKSRTLSLGEGSPDPYLRRCTDSQTLSGKYATDDWVFNLIGAWQQQNYSRTFLPAR
;
A
#
# COMPACT_ATOMS: atom_id res chain seq x y z
N MET A 1 -18.04 5.74 -1.59
CA MET A 1 -17.09 5.04 -0.70
C MET A 1 -16.67 3.76 -1.38
N THR A 2 -15.39 3.41 -1.32
CA THR A 2 -14.84 2.20 -1.93
C THR A 2 -14.04 1.44 -0.88
N LEU A 3 -14.26 0.14 -0.83
CA LEU A 3 -13.45 -0.81 -0.07
C LEU A 3 -12.90 -1.83 -1.07
N LEU A 4 -11.58 -2.00 -1.07
CA LEU A 4 -10.89 -2.95 -1.93
C LEU A 4 -10.00 -3.83 -1.08
N ARG A 5 -10.04 -5.14 -1.35
CA ARG A 5 -9.06 -6.09 -0.86
C ARG A 5 -8.33 -6.65 -2.06
N GLN A 6 -7.02 -6.45 -2.12
CA GLN A 6 -6.15 -7.00 -3.14
C GLN A 6 -5.27 -8.07 -2.47
N VAL A 7 -5.32 -9.27 -3.03
CA VAL A 7 -4.50 -10.41 -2.61
C VAL A 7 -3.71 -10.83 -3.83
N ASP A 8 -2.40 -10.73 -3.72
CA ASP A 8 -1.44 -11.21 -4.70
C ASP A 8 -0.51 -12.16 -3.93
N ASP A 9 -0.94 -13.41 -3.79
CA ASP A 9 -0.21 -14.38 -3.01
C ASP A 9 1.04 -14.84 -3.76
N GLY A 10 2.09 -15.08 -2.99
CA GLY A 10 3.29 -15.69 -3.50
C GLY A 10 3.28 -17.18 -3.23
N GLU A 11 4.31 -17.82 -3.77
CA GLU A 11 4.41 -19.27 -3.82
C GLU A 11 5.79 -19.74 -3.30
N MET A 12 6.53 -18.83 -2.66
CA MET A 12 7.87 -19.06 -2.15
C MET A 12 7.83 -19.78 -0.80
N ILE A 13 8.83 -20.62 -0.58
CA ILE A 13 8.95 -21.54 0.54
C ILE A 13 10.12 -21.11 1.42
N ASN A 14 9.89 -20.94 2.71
CA ASN A 14 10.97 -20.83 3.69
C ASN A 14 11.26 -22.24 4.27
N PRO A 15 12.44 -22.83 4.01
CA PRO A 15 12.76 -24.17 4.48
C PRO A 15 12.86 -24.27 6.02
N SER A 16 13.09 -23.15 6.73
CA SER A 16 13.23 -23.15 8.20
C SER A 16 11.90 -23.18 8.94
N THR A 17 10.85 -22.58 8.39
CA THR A 17 9.52 -22.48 9.01
C THR A 17 8.50 -23.42 8.38
N GLY A 18 8.72 -23.83 7.13
CA GLY A 18 7.80 -24.65 6.34
C GLY A 18 6.69 -23.84 5.64
N SER A 19 6.67 -22.51 5.78
CA SER A 19 5.71 -21.64 5.06
C SER A 19 5.93 -21.72 3.55
N ASP A 20 4.85 -21.76 2.77
CA ASP A 20 4.85 -21.94 1.31
C ASP A 20 4.03 -20.88 0.53
N ASP A 21 3.56 -19.84 1.21
CA ASP A 21 2.77 -18.73 0.65
C ASP A 21 3.53 -17.38 0.63
N LEU A 22 4.87 -17.44 0.61
CA LEU A 22 5.74 -16.26 0.71
C LEU A 22 5.98 -15.59 -0.65
N GLY A 23 6.44 -14.32 -0.63
CA GLY A 23 6.72 -13.54 -1.84
C GLY A 23 5.53 -12.71 -2.34
N GLY A 24 4.38 -12.79 -1.67
CA GLY A 24 3.17 -12.06 -2.04
C GLY A 24 2.97 -10.73 -1.31
N THR A 25 1.89 -10.04 -1.69
CA THR A 25 1.30 -8.90 -0.97
C THR A 25 -0.20 -9.07 -0.73
N ARG A 26 -0.66 -8.57 0.42
CA ARG A 26 -2.09 -8.50 0.76
C ARG A 26 -2.41 -7.09 1.23
N ALA A 27 -3.21 -6.36 0.46
CA ALA A 27 -3.59 -4.98 0.74
C ALA A 27 -5.10 -4.85 1.01
N SER A 28 -5.44 -4.05 2.01
CA SER A 28 -6.80 -3.58 2.25
C SER A 28 -6.84 -2.06 2.14
N ILE A 29 -7.68 -1.54 1.26
CA ILE A 29 -7.77 -0.13 0.93
C ILE A 29 -9.20 0.35 1.16
N GLY A 30 -9.35 1.39 1.97
CA GLY A 30 -10.58 2.15 2.10
C GLY A 30 -10.42 3.55 1.54
N ASN A 31 -11.42 4.02 0.80
CA ASN A 31 -11.44 5.37 0.25
C ASN A 31 -12.84 5.99 0.36
N VAL A 32 -12.88 7.24 0.81
CA VAL A 32 -14.08 8.08 0.83
C VAL A 32 -13.76 9.39 0.13
N LYS A 33 -14.71 9.85 -0.69
CA LYS A 33 -14.67 11.16 -1.34
C LYS A 33 -16.00 11.85 -1.11
N LEU A 34 -15.94 13.12 -0.75
CA LEU A 34 -17.06 14.03 -0.63
C LEU A 34 -16.80 15.20 -1.57
N ARG A 35 -17.85 15.64 -2.26
CA ARG A 35 -17.84 16.83 -3.12
C ARG A 35 -19.01 17.70 -2.71
N LEU A 36 -18.71 18.94 -2.34
CA LEU A 36 -19.68 19.99 -2.15
C LEU A 36 -19.58 20.93 -3.35
N ALA A 37 -20.61 20.92 -4.17
CA ALA A 37 -20.74 21.77 -5.36
C ALA A 37 -22.16 22.32 -5.35
N PRO A 38 -22.42 23.44 -4.65
CA PRO A 38 -23.75 24.03 -4.59
C PRO A 38 -24.20 24.49 -5.99
N ASP A 39 -25.50 24.36 -6.26
CA ASP A 39 -26.08 24.83 -7.51
C ASP A 39 -25.91 26.35 -7.64
N ASP A 40 -25.69 26.81 -8.88
CA ASP A 40 -25.49 28.21 -9.24
C ASP A 40 -24.36 28.94 -8.48
N GLN A 41 -23.39 28.20 -7.93
CA GLN A 41 -22.19 28.76 -7.30
C GLN A 41 -20.94 28.49 -8.15
N PRO A 42 -19.99 29.46 -8.22
CA PRO A 42 -18.77 29.32 -9.00
C PRO A 42 -17.70 28.42 -8.36
N TRP A 43 -17.99 27.82 -7.21
CA TRP A 43 -16.99 27.14 -6.39
C TRP A 43 -17.38 25.71 -6.01
N GLU A 44 -16.35 24.90 -5.79
CA GLU A 44 -16.49 23.54 -5.32
C GLU A 44 -15.46 23.24 -4.24
N MET A 45 -15.82 22.38 -3.30
CA MET A 45 -14.88 21.82 -2.33
C MET A 45 -14.92 20.30 -2.39
N GLY A 46 -13.72 19.70 -2.38
CA GLY A 46 -13.54 18.26 -2.32
C GLY A 46 -12.85 17.87 -1.03
N PHE A 47 -13.30 16.79 -0.42
CA PHE A 47 -12.57 16.12 0.64
C PHE A 47 -12.38 14.66 0.26
N SER A 48 -11.18 14.13 0.44
CA SER A 48 -10.93 12.70 0.34
C SER A 48 -10.12 12.20 1.51
N ALA A 49 -10.50 11.05 2.04
CA ALA A 49 -9.73 10.31 3.02
C ALA A 49 -9.53 8.88 2.54
N SER A 50 -8.33 8.36 2.74
CA SER A 50 -8.00 6.98 2.41
C SER A 50 -7.08 6.36 3.44
N ARG A 51 -7.23 5.04 3.60
CA ARG A 51 -6.36 4.21 4.40
C ARG A 51 -6.02 2.97 3.60
N GLU A 52 -4.73 2.73 3.39
CA GLU A 52 -4.19 1.50 2.85
C GLU A 52 -3.41 0.80 3.95
N CYS A 53 -3.65 -0.50 4.15
CA CYS A 53 -2.76 -1.36 4.93
C CYS A 53 -2.35 -2.57 4.09
N THR A 54 -1.05 -2.68 3.85
CA THR A 54 -0.44 -3.70 3.00
C THR A 54 0.51 -4.55 3.82
N ARG A 55 0.34 -5.88 3.75
CA ARG A 55 1.27 -6.88 4.29
C ARG A 55 2.05 -7.51 3.14
N ALA A 56 3.32 -7.79 3.34
CA ALA A 56 4.18 -8.39 2.33
C ALA A 56 5.21 -9.32 2.98
N THR A 57 5.59 -10.38 2.28
CA THR A 57 6.56 -11.42 2.72
C THR A 57 7.70 -11.57 1.71
N GLN A 58 8.18 -10.45 1.16
CA GLN A 58 8.96 -10.41 -0.08
C GLN A 58 10.46 -10.10 0.11
N ASP A 59 10.89 -9.79 1.33
CA ASP A 59 12.28 -9.45 1.64
C ASP A 59 13.16 -10.71 1.77
N ALA A 60 13.12 -11.57 0.76
CA ALA A 60 13.91 -12.79 0.65
C ALA A 60 14.22 -13.10 -0.82
N TYR A 61 15.27 -13.86 -1.06
CA TYR A 61 15.81 -14.11 -2.41
C TYR A 61 15.96 -15.60 -2.66
N VAL A 62 15.97 -16.00 -3.93
CA VAL A 62 16.42 -17.33 -4.38
C VAL A 62 17.88 -17.26 -4.83
N ALA A 63 18.53 -18.40 -4.95
CA ALA A 63 19.91 -18.45 -5.45
C ALA A 63 19.98 -17.94 -6.91
N TRP A 64 21.05 -17.20 -7.23
CA TRP A 64 21.24 -16.60 -8.56
C TRP A 64 21.16 -17.62 -9.71
N ASN A 65 21.72 -18.81 -9.50
CA ASN A 65 21.74 -19.90 -10.46
C ASN A 65 20.47 -20.77 -10.46
N ASP A 66 19.47 -20.47 -9.62
CA ASP A 66 18.26 -21.26 -9.44
C ASP A 66 16.99 -20.41 -9.44
N LEU A 67 16.81 -19.64 -10.52
CA LEU A 67 15.69 -18.70 -10.69
C LEU A 67 14.31 -19.37 -10.78
N LYS A 68 14.26 -20.68 -11.04
CA LYS A 68 13.00 -21.44 -11.09
C LYS A 68 12.63 -22.05 -9.73
N SER A 69 13.53 -22.00 -8.76
CA SER A 69 13.26 -22.49 -7.42
C SER A 69 12.22 -21.64 -6.73
N ARG A 70 11.44 -22.31 -5.89
CA ARG A 70 10.50 -21.69 -4.97
C ARG A 70 11.08 -21.63 -3.56
N THR A 71 12.23 -22.25 -3.30
CA THR A 71 12.85 -22.28 -1.98
C THR A 71 13.75 -21.07 -1.78
N LEU A 72 13.44 -20.26 -0.77
CA LEU A 72 14.19 -19.07 -0.43
C LEU A 72 15.56 -19.42 0.17
N SER A 73 16.57 -18.64 -0.18
CA SER A 73 17.92 -18.68 0.39
C SER A 73 17.93 -17.92 1.72
N LEU A 74 17.53 -18.62 2.78
CA LEU A 74 17.50 -18.13 4.16
C LEU A 74 18.38 -19.03 5.03
N GLY A 75 19.03 -18.45 6.04
CA GLY A 75 19.82 -19.22 7.00
C GLY A 75 18.92 -20.12 7.85
N GLU A 76 19.44 -21.26 8.31
CA GLU A 76 18.70 -22.18 9.19
C GLU A 76 18.18 -21.46 10.45
N GLY A 77 16.92 -21.68 10.78
CA GLY A 77 16.25 -21.03 11.91
C GLY A 77 15.77 -19.60 11.64
N SER A 78 15.92 -19.09 10.41
CA SER A 78 15.41 -17.76 10.04
C SER A 78 13.87 -17.76 9.98
N PRO A 79 13.19 -16.80 10.63
CA PRO A 79 11.75 -16.65 10.51
C PRO A 79 11.38 -16.09 9.14
N ASP A 80 10.10 -16.14 8.80
CA ASP A 80 9.59 -15.55 7.56
C ASP A 80 9.81 -14.03 7.54
N PRO A 81 10.20 -13.46 6.38
CA PRO A 81 10.26 -12.01 6.22
C PRO A 81 8.86 -11.42 6.37
N TYR A 82 8.77 -10.28 7.06
CA TYR A 82 7.49 -9.62 7.31
C TYR A 82 7.63 -8.12 7.13
N LEU A 83 6.76 -7.57 6.28
CA LEU A 83 6.51 -6.14 6.17
C LEU A 83 5.01 -5.90 6.36
N ARG A 84 4.67 -4.91 7.19
CA ARG A 84 3.32 -4.34 7.26
C ARG A 84 3.43 -2.84 7.22
N ARG A 85 2.87 -2.23 6.18
CA ARG A 85 2.81 -0.77 5.99
C ARG A 85 1.36 -0.33 6.05
N CYS A 86 1.06 0.72 6.79
CA CYS A 86 -0.21 1.43 6.67
C CYS A 86 0.06 2.89 6.30
N THR A 87 -0.67 3.38 5.29
CA THR A 87 -0.63 4.76 4.84
C THR A 87 -2.02 5.35 4.98
N ASP A 88 -2.12 6.44 5.74
CA ASP A 88 -3.31 7.28 5.81
C ASP A 88 -3.07 8.52 4.95
N SER A 89 -4.05 8.90 4.13
CA SER A 89 -3.96 10.11 3.30
C SER A 89 -5.26 10.89 3.35
N GLN A 90 -5.15 12.20 3.52
CA GLN A 90 -6.27 13.13 3.48
C GLN A 90 -5.97 14.28 2.52
N THR A 91 -6.94 14.64 1.70
CA THR A 91 -6.84 15.76 0.77
C THR A 91 -8.07 16.63 0.91
N LEU A 92 -7.84 17.93 0.99
CA LEU A 92 -8.85 18.97 0.89
C LEU A 92 -8.56 19.78 -0.37
N SER A 93 -9.55 19.90 -1.26
CA SER A 93 -9.44 20.69 -2.47
C SER A 93 -10.53 21.77 -2.53
N GLY A 94 -10.19 22.89 -3.15
CA GLY A 94 -11.10 23.97 -3.48
C GLY A 94 -10.91 24.37 -4.93
N LYS A 95 -12.00 24.67 -5.62
CA LYS A 95 -12.01 25.25 -6.97
C LYS A 95 -12.90 26.47 -6.96
N TYR A 96 -12.51 27.52 -7.67
CA TYR A 96 -13.32 28.71 -7.91
C TYR A 96 -13.15 29.16 -9.36
N ALA A 97 -14.25 29.34 -10.09
CA ALA A 97 -14.25 29.75 -11.49
C ALA A 97 -14.89 31.14 -11.66
N THR A 98 -14.27 31.98 -12.47
CA THR A 98 -14.85 33.20 -13.02
C THR A 98 -14.98 33.06 -14.54
N ASP A 99 -15.44 34.11 -15.23
CA ASP A 99 -15.59 34.10 -16.68
C ASP A 99 -14.24 33.86 -17.41
N ASP A 100 -13.14 34.37 -16.85
CA ASP A 100 -11.82 34.36 -17.48
C ASP A 100 -10.80 33.46 -16.76
N TRP A 101 -11.05 33.05 -15.51
CA TRP A 101 -10.05 32.39 -14.66
C TRP A 101 -10.60 31.23 -13.84
N VAL A 102 -9.74 30.25 -13.56
CA VAL A 102 -10.03 29.17 -12.62
C VAL A 102 -8.91 29.06 -11.59
N PHE A 103 -9.27 29.20 -10.32
CA PHE A 103 -8.37 29.08 -9.19
C PHE A 103 -8.57 27.71 -8.53
N ASN A 104 -7.48 27.03 -8.22
CA ASN A 104 -7.50 25.75 -7.51
C ASN A 104 -6.61 25.85 -6.26
N LEU A 105 -7.09 25.27 -5.17
CA LEU A 105 -6.37 25.16 -3.91
C LEU A 105 -6.37 23.70 -3.47
N ILE A 106 -5.21 23.18 -3.06
CA ILE A 106 -5.04 21.80 -2.61
C ILE A 106 -4.22 21.79 -1.32
N GLY A 107 -4.76 21.17 -0.28
CA GLY A 107 -4.04 20.78 0.93
C GLY A 107 -4.05 19.27 1.06
N ALA A 108 -2.89 18.67 1.29
CA ALA A 108 -2.76 17.22 1.42
C ALA A 108 -1.89 16.85 2.62
N TRP A 109 -2.29 15.77 3.29
CA TRP A 109 -1.56 15.16 4.40
C TRP A 109 -1.44 13.67 4.14
N GLN A 110 -0.25 13.13 4.43
CA GLN A 110 0.01 11.71 4.34
C GLN A 110 0.87 11.29 5.53
N GLN A 111 0.43 10.25 6.22
CA GLN A 111 1.20 9.61 7.28
C GLN A 111 1.40 8.15 6.92
N GLN A 112 2.64 7.69 7.06
CA GLN A 112 3.00 6.30 6.80
C GLN A 112 3.74 5.74 8.00
N ASN A 113 3.33 4.55 8.42
CA ASN A 113 4.05 3.77 9.40
C ASN A 113 4.18 2.32 8.91
N TYR A 114 5.33 1.72 9.13
CA TYR A 114 5.57 0.32 8.77
C TYR A 114 6.37 -0.41 9.84
N SER A 115 6.08 -1.70 10.00
CA SER A 115 6.92 -2.66 10.70
C SER A 115 7.57 -3.56 9.66
N ARG A 116 8.90 -3.71 9.70
CA ARG A 116 9.65 -4.55 8.76
C ARG A 116 10.70 -5.37 9.50
N THR A 117 10.72 -6.67 9.26
CA THR A 117 11.69 -7.61 9.84
C THR A 117 12.08 -8.64 8.79
N PHE A 118 13.38 -8.82 8.58
CA PHE A 118 13.94 -9.87 7.74
C PHE A 118 15.32 -10.22 8.28
N LEU A 119 15.69 -11.50 8.24
CA LEU A 119 17.04 -11.95 8.56
C LEU A 119 17.76 -12.34 7.27
N PRO A 120 18.96 -11.80 7.00
CA PRO A 120 19.75 -12.23 5.87
C PRO A 120 20.31 -13.65 6.11
N ALA A 121 20.50 -14.41 5.04
CA ALA A 121 21.34 -15.61 5.07
C ALA A 121 22.77 -15.20 5.50
N ARG A 122 23.37 -15.96 6.43
CA ARG A 122 24.78 -15.80 6.81
C ARG A 122 25.69 -16.51 5.82
#